data_AF-A0A4R6UNR7-F1
#
_entry.id   AF-A0A4R6UNR7-F1
#
_cell.length_a   1.000
_cell.length_b   1.000
_cell.length_c   1.000
_cell.angle_alpha   90.00
_cell.angle_beta   90.00
_cell.angle_gamma   90.00
#
_symmetry.space_group_name_H-M   'P 1'
#
loop_
_entity.id
_entity.type
_entity.pdbx_description
1 polymer ?
#
loop_
_entity_poly.entity_id
_entity_poly.type
_entity_poly.pdbx_seq_one_letter_code
_entity_poly.pdbx_strand_id
1 'polypeptide(L)'
;MSTVLWANILINGEVQSDQADKWALYKHQSKLNRLSRNLHVASFNDACDDTDLRFHFGQQSLPPGMQSTDQLMASKGRWLDVDQAERMLETLLLYITTQKLRFGWLRDDRLEVERELKDSIHFLQQAKVGGGKFNFSIVS
;
A
#
# COMPACT_ATOMS: atom_id res chain seq x y z
N MET A 1 -14.26 8.18 11.83
CA MET A 1 -13.68 7.05 11.07
C MET A 1 -12.19 7.29 10.94
N SER A 2 -11.37 6.24 11.01
CA SER A 2 -9.91 6.33 10.88
C SER A 2 -9.50 5.92 9.49
N THR A 3 -8.73 6.76 8.80
CA THR A 3 -8.18 6.42 7.50
C THR A 3 -7.04 5.41 7.62
N VAL A 4 -7.07 4.33 6.84
CA VAL A 4 -6.09 3.23 6.87
C VAL A 4 -5.61 2.90 5.46
N LEU A 5 -4.58 2.04 5.36
CA LEU A 5 -4.19 1.40 4.12
C LEU A 5 -4.67 -0.06 4.12
N TRP A 6 -5.23 -0.52 2.99
CA TRP A 6 -5.40 -1.94 2.68
C TRP A 6 -4.48 -2.33 1.54
N ALA A 7 -3.89 -3.52 1.60
CA ALA A 7 -3.01 -3.98 0.53
C ALA A 7 -3.87 -4.62 -0.55
N ASN A 8 -3.64 -4.25 -1.81
CA ASN A 8 -4.32 -4.86 -2.93
C ASN A 8 -3.33 -5.38 -3.96
N ILE A 9 -3.74 -6.45 -4.62
CA ILE A 9 -3.06 -7.01 -5.78
C ILE A 9 -4.00 -6.99 -6.97
N LEU A 10 -3.43 -6.79 -8.15
CA LEU A 10 -4.13 -6.86 -9.42
C LEU A 10 -3.56 -8.03 -10.23
N ILE A 11 -4.38 -9.05 -10.45
CA ILE A 11 -4.02 -10.24 -11.23
C ILE A 11 -5.08 -10.42 -12.30
N ASN A 12 -4.67 -10.52 -13.57
CA ASN A 12 -5.58 -10.70 -14.71
C ASN A 12 -6.75 -9.68 -14.78
N GLY A 13 -6.54 -8.46 -14.31
CA GLY A 13 -7.56 -7.41 -14.31
C GLY A 13 -8.51 -7.42 -13.11
N GLU A 14 -8.34 -8.37 -12.17
CA GLU A 14 -9.14 -8.47 -10.95
C GLU A 14 -8.36 -7.98 -9.73
N VAL A 15 -8.98 -7.10 -8.95
CA VAL A 15 -8.42 -6.60 -7.70
C VAL A 15 -8.78 -7.56 -6.58
N GLN A 16 -7.78 -7.90 -5.77
CA GLN A 16 -7.96 -8.64 -4.53
C GLN A 16 -7.37 -7.82 -3.39
N SER A 17 -8.15 -7.63 -2.34
CA SER A 17 -7.75 -6.88 -1.14
C SER A 17 -7.50 -7.84 0.01
N ASP A 18 -6.50 -7.54 0.83
CA ASP A 18 -6.31 -8.26 2.09
C ASP A 18 -7.24 -7.77 3.21
N GLN A 19 -7.93 -6.64 2.99
CA GLN A 19 -8.88 -6.02 3.93
C GLN A 19 -8.33 -5.83 5.35
N ALA A 20 -7.00 -5.82 5.49
CA ALA A 20 -6.33 -5.75 6.78
C ALA A 20 -5.82 -4.32 7.01
N ASP A 21 -6.33 -3.68 8.07
CA ASP A 21 -5.99 -2.31 8.43
C ASP A 21 -4.49 -2.13 8.71
N LYS A 22 -3.82 -1.35 7.88
CA LYS A 22 -2.40 -0.94 8.05
C LYS A 22 -2.31 0.50 8.51
N TRP A 23 -2.80 0.72 9.72
CA TRP A 23 -2.83 2.04 10.34
C TRP A 23 -1.43 2.61 10.58
N ALA A 24 -0.46 1.80 11.01
CA ALA A 24 0.88 2.30 11.27
C ALA A 24 1.58 2.75 9.98
N LEU A 25 1.39 2.02 8.87
CA LEU A 25 1.89 2.44 7.56
C LEU A 25 1.25 3.75 7.10
N TYR A 26 -0.08 3.88 7.22
CA TYR A 26 -0.78 5.13 6.88
C TYR A 26 -0.25 6.31 7.71
N LYS A 27 -0.24 6.16 9.04
CA LYS A 27 0.20 7.18 9.99
C LYS A 27 1.62 7.68 9.70
N HIS A 28 2.51 6.78 9.27
CA HIS A 28 3.91 7.09 9.03
C HIS A 28 4.28 7.18 7.54
N GLN A 29 3.30 7.31 6.63
CA GLN A 29 3.52 7.29 5.18
C GLN A 29 4.59 8.28 4.72
N SER A 30 4.60 9.50 5.28
CA SER A 30 5.56 10.55 4.90
C SER A 30 6.99 10.15 5.23
N LYS A 31 7.20 9.43 6.34
CA LYS A 31 8.51 8.91 6.72
C LYS A 31 8.91 7.73 5.84
N LEU A 32 7.99 6.80 5.56
CA LEU A 32 8.23 5.66 4.67
C LEU A 32 8.56 6.12 3.24
N ASN A 33 7.87 7.14 2.75
CA ASN A 33 8.13 7.76 1.45
C ASN A 33 9.52 8.42 1.38
N ARG A 34 9.92 9.14 2.44
CA ARG A 34 11.27 9.70 2.51
C ARG A 34 12.34 8.61 2.54
N LEU A 35 12.11 7.53 3.29
CA LEU A 35 13.05 6.41 3.39
C LEU A 35 13.20 5.69 2.05
N SER A 36 12.11 5.37 1.36
CA SER A 36 12.15 4.72 0.04
C SER A 36 12.96 5.54 -0.97
N ARG A 37 12.73 6.85 -1.03
CA ARG A 37 13.51 7.76 -1.88
C ARG A 37 15.00 7.77 -1.55
N ASN A 38 15.34 7.83 -0.26
CA ASN A 38 16.74 7.80 0.20
C ASN A 38 17.43 6.45 -0.07
N LEU A 39 16.66 5.37 -0.11
CA LEU A 39 17.15 4.02 -0.39
C LEU A 39 17.14 3.69 -1.89
N HIS A 40 16.79 4.64 -2.75
CA HIS A 40 16.73 4.49 -4.20
C HIS A 40 15.83 3.33 -4.67
N VAL A 41 14.73 3.10 -3.95
CA VAL A 41 13.65 2.19 -4.36
C VAL A 41 12.41 3.00 -4.77
N ALA A 42 11.39 2.34 -5.31
CA ALA A 42 10.11 2.97 -5.67
C ALA A 42 9.55 3.77 -4.48
N SER A 43 8.94 4.93 -4.76
CA SER A 43 8.39 5.79 -3.70
C SER A 43 7.19 5.10 -3.04
N PHE A 44 7.12 5.15 -1.70
CA PHE A 44 5.99 4.57 -0.98
C PHE A 44 4.65 5.21 -1.42
N ASN A 45 4.65 6.50 -1.73
CA ASN A 45 3.45 7.18 -2.22
C ASN A 45 3.05 6.73 -3.63
N ASP A 46 3.98 6.19 -4.42
CA ASP A 46 3.68 5.64 -5.75
C ASP A 46 2.94 4.31 -5.63
N ALA A 47 3.02 3.65 -4.47
CA ALA A 47 2.20 2.50 -4.14
C ALA A 47 0.83 2.87 -3.55
N CYS A 48 0.61 4.11 -3.11
CA CYS A 48 -0.66 4.51 -2.50
C CYS A 48 -1.66 5.00 -3.56
N ASP A 49 -2.85 4.42 -3.55
CA ASP A 49 -4.00 4.76 -4.40
C ASP A 49 -5.12 5.41 -3.58
N ASP A 50 -5.74 6.46 -4.12
CA ASP A 50 -6.78 7.24 -3.46
C ASP A 50 -8.18 7.04 -4.06
N THR A 51 -8.38 6.01 -4.91
CA THR A 51 -9.66 5.76 -5.61
C THR A 51 -10.81 5.62 -4.62
N ASP A 52 -10.64 4.77 -3.59
CA ASP A 52 -11.68 4.54 -2.57
C ASP A 52 -11.96 5.81 -1.76
N LEU A 53 -10.92 6.53 -1.34
CA LEU A 53 -11.05 7.79 -0.62
C LEU A 53 -11.83 8.84 -1.43
N ARG A 54 -11.48 8.99 -2.71
CA ARG A 54 -12.13 9.95 -3.61
C ARG A 54 -13.57 9.58 -3.90
N PHE A 55 -13.88 8.28 -4.02
CA PHE A 55 -15.25 7.80 -4.13
C PHE A 55 -16.06 8.09 -2.86
N HIS A 56 -15.50 7.79 -1.68
CA HIS A 56 -16.14 8.04 -0.38
C HIS A 56 -16.51 9.52 -0.19
N PHE A 57 -15.63 10.45 -0.59
CA PHE A 57 -15.90 11.89 -0.51
C PHE A 57 -16.70 12.47 -1.69
N GLY A 58 -17.25 11.63 -2.57
CA GLY A 58 -18.04 12.08 -3.73
C GLY A 58 -17.24 12.85 -4.79
N GLN A 59 -15.91 12.79 -4.74
CA GLN A 59 -15.01 13.40 -5.73
C GLN A 59 -14.87 12.54 -6.99
N GLN A 60 -15.36 11.31 -6.93
CA GLN A 60 -15.37 10.36 -8.04
C GLN A 60 -16.64 9.51 -7.95
N SER A 61 -17.25 9.22 -9.10
CA SER A 61 -18.41 8.33 -9.21
C SER A 61 -18.05 7.11 -10.06
N LEU A 62 -18.81 6.03 -9.88
CA LEU A 62 -18.68 4.85 -10.75
C LEU A 62 -19.19 5.20 -12.15
N PRO A 63 -18.39 5.01 -13.21
CA PRO A 63 -18.86 5.10 -14.58
C PRO A 63 -20.03 4.12 -14.84
N PRO A 64 -20.88 4.39 -15.84
CA PRO A 64 -21.90 3.44 -16.29
C PRO A 64 -21.30 2.07 -16.57
N GLY A 65 -21.92 1.02 -16.03
CA GLY A 65 -21.48 -0.37 -16.20
C GLY A 65 -20.46 -0.88 -15.16
N MET A 66 -19.89 0.00 -14.31
CA MET A 66 -19.09 -0.44 -13.17
C MET A 66 -19.95 -0.65 -11.92
N GLN A 67 -19.66 -1.71 -11.16
CA GLN A 67 -20.41 -2.12 -9.98
C GLN A 67 -19.66 -1.90 -8.65
N SER A 68 -18.34 -1.69 -8.69
CA SER A 68 -17.53 -1.50 -7.48
C SER A 68 -16.36 -0.54 -7.72
N THR A 69 -15.84 0.02 -6.63
CA THR A 69 -14.60 0.80 -6.67
C THR A 69 -13.40 -0.06 -7.04
N ASP A 70 -13.43 -1.38 -6.78
CA ASP A 70 -12.41 -2.31 -7.26
C ASP A 70 -12.28 -2.33 -8.79
N GLN A 71 -13.40 -2.33 -9.53
CA GLN A 71 -13.37 -2.28 -11.00
C GLN A 71 -12.81 -0.94 -11.51
N LEU A 72 -13.11 0.14 -10.80
CA LEU A 72 -12.57 1.45 -11.08
C LEU A 72 -11.07 1.53 -10.78
N MET A 73 -10.62 0.95 -9.67
CA MET A 73 -9.21 0.85 -9.27
C MET A 73 -8.42 -0.06 -10.23
N ALA A 74 -8.99 -1.19 -10.67
CA ALA A 74 -8.38 -2.07 -11.66
C ALA A 74 -8.02 -1.33 -12.96
N SER A 75 -8.88 -0.40 -13.38
CA SER A 75 -8.74 0.32 -14.65
C SER A 75 -7.96 1.64 -14.55
N LYS A 76 -8.08 2.36 -13.43
CA LYS A 76 -7.54 3.73 -13.27
C LYS A 76 -6.70 3.95 -12.02
N GLY A 77 -6.61 2.95 -11.16
CA GLY A 77 -5.84 3.03 -9.93
C GLY A 77 -4.34 3.17 -10.20
N ARG A 78 -3.63 3.62 -9.18
CA ARG A 78 -2.18 3.61 -9.14
C ARG A 78 -1.71 2.21 -8.76
N TRP A 79 -0.76 1.70 -9.53
CA TRP A 79 -0.24 0.35 -9.40
C TRP A 79 1.27 0.35 -9.60
N LEU A 80 1.99 -0.37 -8.74
CA LEU A 80 3.39 -0.75 -8.96
C LEU A 80 3.46 -2.18 -9.50
N ASP A 81 4.44 -2.45 -10.36
CA ASP A 81 4.79 -3.82 -10.71
C ASP A 81 5.17 -4.60 -9.44
N VAL A 82 4.73 -5.87 -9.32
CA VAL A 82 4.90 -6.66 -8.09
C VAL A 82 6.36 -6.75 -7.63
N ASP A 83 7.31 -6.89 -8.56
CA ASP A 83 8.75 -6.95 -8.23
C ASP A 83 9.29 -5.62 -7.69
N GLN A 84 8.77 -4.49 -8.19
CA GLN A 84 9.14 -3.16 -7.70
C GLN A 84 8.56 -2.94 -6.29
N ALA A 85 7.31 -3.33 -6.08
CA ALA A 85 6.65 -3.24 -4.78
C ALA A 85 7.33 -4.12 -3.73
N GLU A 86 7.67 -5.36 -4.08
CA GLU A 86 8.41 -6.29 -3.22
C GLU A 86 9.75 -5.68 -2.80
N ARG A 87 10.57 -5.27 -3.79
CA ARG A 87 11.86 -4.65 -3.53
C ARG A 87 11.73 -3.45 -2.60
N MET A 88 10.74 -2.59 -2.84
CA MET A 88 10.49 -1.42 -1.98
C MET A 88 10.18 -1.84 -0.54
N LEU A 89 9.22 -2.75 -0.35
CA LEU A 89 8.76 -3.17 0.97
C LEU A 89 9.84 -3.93 1.75
N GLU A 90 10.55 -4.86 1.11
CA GLU A 90 11.65 -5.60 1.72
C GLU A 90 12.82 -4.69 2.10
N THR A 91 13.17 -3.74 1.23
CA THR A 91 14.25 -2.77 1.51
C THR A 91 13.89 -1.87 2.69
N LEU A 92 12.64 -1.39 2.75
CA LEU A 92 12.15 -0.63 3.90
C LEU A 92 12.20 -1.46 5.18
N LEU A 93 11.67 -2.69 5.15
CA LEU A 93 11.66 -3.58 6.30
C LEU A 93 13.08 -3.88 6.80
N LEU A 94 13.99 -4.24 5.89
CA LEU A 94 15.40 -4.51 6.22
C LEU A 94 16.08 -3.29 6.83
N TYR A 95 15.89 -2.11 6.25
CA TYR A 95 16.51 -0.88 6.76
C TYR A 95 15.96 -0.49 8.14
N ILE A 96 14.64 -0.54 8.32
CA ILE A 96 13.97 -0.22 9.59
C ILE A 96 14.42 -1.15 10.70
N THR A 97 14.46 -2.46 10.44
CA THR A 97 14.86 -3.48 11.42
C THR A 97 16.33 -3.35 11.78
N THR A 98 17.21 -3.20 10.79
CA THR A 98 18.67 -3.09 10.99
C THR A 98 19.04 -1.83 11.77
N GLN A 99 18.46 -0.69 11.39
CA GLN A 99 18.77 0.60 12.01
C GLN A 99 17.93 0.87 13.27
N LYS A 100 17.01 -0.04 13.63
CA LYS A 100 16.04 0.11 14.72
C LYS A 100 15.35 1.48 14.69
N LEU A 101 14.90 1.90 13.51
CA LEU A 101 14.36 3.24 13.31
C LEU A 101 13.11 3.45 14.16
N ARG A 102 13.12 4.45 15.03
CA ARG A 102 11.95 4.84 15.83
C ARG A 102 10.83 5.42 14.95
N PHE A 103 9.59 5.01 15.13
CA PHE A 103 8.42 5.57 14.45
C PHE A 103 7.49 6.29 15.43
N GLY A 104 7.51 7.63 15.43
CA GLY A 104 6.68 8.44 16.33
C GLY A 104 7.48 9.16 17.42
N TRP A 105 6.90 10.24 17.92
CA TRP A 105 7.55 11.09 18.92
C TRP A 105 7.29 10.60 20.34
N LEU A 106 6.02 10.37 20.71
CA LEU A 106 5.62 9.91 22.05
C LEU A 106 5.81 8.39 22.22
N ARG A 107 5.23 7.60 21.32
CA ARG A 107 5.37 6.15 21.24
C ARG A 107 6.26 5.78 20.06
N ASP A 108 7.02 4.71 20.21
CA ASP A 108 7.71 4.06 19.11
C ASP A 108 6.81 2.96 18.51
N ASP A 109 6.25 3.23 17.33
CA ASP A 109 5.38 2.34 16.57
C ASP A 109 6.18 1.43 15.60
N ARG A 110 7.51 1.31 15.79
CA ARG A 110 8.39 0.55 14.88
C ARG A 110 7.91 -0.89 14.69
N LEU A 111 7.51 -1.56 15.77
CA LEU A 111 7.10 -2.97 15.71
C LEU A 111 5.81 -3.14 14.90
N GLU A 112 4.88 -2.20 15.01
CA GLU A 112 3.64 -2.17 14.24
C GLU A 112 3.93 -1.92 12.76
N VAL A 113 4.83 -0.98 12.43
CA VAL A 113 5.28 -0.75 11.05
C VAL A 113 5.95 -1.99 10.47
N GLU A 114 6.85 -2.63 11.21
CA GLU A 114 7.53 -3.85 10.76
C GLU A 114 6.54 -5.00 10.53
N ARG A 115 5.55 -5.16 11.41
CA ARG A 115 4.49 -6.16 11.25
C ARG A 115 3.66 -5.90 10.00
N GLU A 116 3.15 -4.69 9.83
CA GLU A 116 2.30 -4.35 8.68
C GLU A 116 3.07 -4.43 7.35
N LEU A 117 4.37 -4.11 7.33
CA LEU A 117 5.23 -4.37 6.16
C LEU A 117 5.35 -5.87 5.87
N LYS A 118 5.59 -6.72 6.89
CA LYS A 118 5.67 -8.18 6.72
C LYS A 118 4.36 -8.76 6.19
N ASP A 119 3.23 -8.33 6.74
CA ASP A 119 1.90 -8.77 6.31
C ASP A 119 1.67 -8.39 4.83
N SER A 120 2.05 -7.17 4.45
CA SER A 120 1.98 -6.70 3.06
C SER A 120 2.89 -7.48 2.11
N ILE A 121 4.11 -7.82 2.56
CA ILE A 121 5.06 -8.66 1.81
C ILE A 121 4.49 -10.06 1.61
N HIS A 122 3.92 -10.66 2.66
CA HIS A 122 3.30 -11.96 2.54
C HIS A 122 2.11 -11.95 1.57
N PHE A 123 1.28 -10.90 1.61
CA PHE A 123 0.15 -10.75 0.70
C PHE A 123 0.59 -10.58 -0.77
N LEU A 124 1.57 -9.71 -1.05
CA LEU A 124 2.00 -9.44 -2.43
C LEU A 124 2.58 -10.67 -3.13
N GLN A 125 3.15 -11.62 -2.37
CA GLN A 125 3.73 -12.85 -2.93
C GLN A 125 2.72 -13.68 -3.73
N GLN A 126 1.42 -13.54 -3.41
CA GLN A 126 0.33 -14.18 -4.17
C GLN A 126 0.25 -13.68 -5.62
N ALA A 127 0.67 -12.43 -5.88
CA ALA A 127 0.63 -11.81 -7.20
C ALA A 127 1.91 -12.01 -8.03
N LYS A 128 2.96 -12.59 -7.46
CA LYS A 128 4.22 -12.86 -8.21
C LYS A 128 4.01 -13.88 -9.32
N VAL A 129 3.14 -14.86 -9.08
CA VAL A 129 2.81 -15.87 -10.10
C VAL A 129 1.91 -15.22 -11.15
N GLY A 130 2.53 -14.69 -12.21
CA GLY A 130 1.83 -14.07 -13.33
C GLY A 130 2.14 -12.58 -13.56
N GLY A 131 3.10 -12.01 -12.84
CA GLY A 131 3.51 -10.61 -13.05
C GLY A 131 2.41 -9.62 -12.70
N GLY A 132 1.71 -9.85 -11.59
CA GLY A 132 0.67 -8.97 -11.10
C GLY A 132 1.19 -7.60 -10.68
N LYS A 133 0.28 -6.77 -10.19
CA LYS A 133 0.60 -5.45 -9.64
C LYS A 133 0.17 -5.34 -8.19
N PHE A 134 0.72 -4.36 -7.50
CA PHE A 134 0.45 -4.11 -6.09
C PHE A 134 0.15 -2.63 -5.84
N ASN A 135 -0.75 -2.36 -4.91
CA ASN A 135 -0.92 -1.03 -4.32
C ASN A 135 -1.37 -1.13 -2.85
N PHE A 136 -1.42 0.03 -2.21
CA PHE A 136 -2.18 0.27 -0.99
C PHE A 136 -3.35 1.20 -1.31
N SER A 137 -4.59 0.77 -1.10
CA SER A 137 -5.72 1.70 -1.17
C SER A 137 -5.85 2.47 0.14
N ILE A 138 -6.09 3.78 0.03
CA ILE A 138 -6.41 4.64 1.17
C ILE A 138 -7.93 4.55 1.39
N VAL A 139 -8.33 3.99 2.53
CA VAL A 139 -9.73 3.73 2.90
C VAL A 139 -10.09 4.56 4.13
N SER A 140 -11.31 5.12 4.19
CA SER A 140 -11.79 5.94 5.30
C SER A 140 -13.22 5.60 5.73
#